data_AF-A0A838EZR7-F1
#
_entry.id   AF-A0A838EZR7-F1
#
_cell.length_a   1.000
_cell.length_b   1.000
_cell.length_c   1.000
_cell.angle_alpha   90.00
_cell.angle_beta   90.00
_cell.angle_gamma   90.00
#
_symmetry.space_group_name_H-M   'P 1'
#
loop_
_entity.id
_entity.type
_entity.pdbx_description
1 polymer ?
#
loop_
_entity_poly.entity_id
_entity_poly.type
_entity_poly.pdbx_seq_one_letter_code
_entity_poly.pdbx_strand_id
1 'polypeptide(L)'
;MKKLIVLVGLCLSLSVLAQEQLLEPAWKTKGRDFFSSFVGTNMSEKMFGPVPQPEVVEVKLPVIPKQVKKSTDVTNYTKLTKEATEYERLPATRKREFDYKFLKELFQVTRKSEAKDEDLATWLNTLDQGGSREGIYQALVLDEVYAALENMEEKPSNQLLDFSVKLSQRFFNQPYKKESLMPLNLFSLKRIMTEKALDLMEHYEVNNLDHLYQWYAVLSFELARDYAPLLKSPIRQDPRLEFHQEWAKSMPIQHIKSEVIIKIHAVMNGLQLLEP
;
A
#
# COMPACT_ATOMS: atom_id res chain seq x y z
N MET A 1 3.13 54.34 -11.17
CA MET A 1 4.21 53.78 -12.01
C MET A 1 5.01 52.67 -11.35
N LYS A 2 5.60 52.84 -10.15
CA LYS A 2 6.39 51.78 -9.49
C LYS A 2 5.66 50.44 -9.31
N LYS A 3 4.36 50.46 -8.96
CA LYS A 3 3.54 49.23 -8.82
C LYS A 3 3.25 48.51 -10.15
N LEU A 4 3.19 49.25 -11.26
CA LEU A 4 2.95 48.67 -12.59
C LEU A 4 4.20 47.98 -13.12
N ILE A 5 5.38 48.55 -12.84
CA ILE A 5 6.68 47.97 -13.21
C ILE A 5 6.93 46.65 -12.47
N VAL A 6 6.54 46.58 -11.19
CA VAL A 6 6.62 45.32 -10.41
C VAL A 6 5.68 44.25 -10.98
N LEU A 7 4.46 44.63 -11.37
CA LEU A 7 3.49 43.69 -11.96
C LEU A 7 3.98 43.12 -13.30
N VAL A 8 4.52 43.99 -14.17
CA VAL A 8 5.05 43.59 -15.49
C VAL A 8 6.32 42.75 -15.34
N GLY A 9 7.20 43.10 -14.40
CA GLY A 9 8.40 42.31 -14.08
C GLY A 9 8.05 40.92 -13.54
N LEU A 10 7.01 40.82 -12.70
CA LEU A 10 6.52 39.54 -12.19
C LEU A 10 5.95 38.67 -13.32
N CYS A 11 5.14 39.26 -14.22
CA CYS A 11 4.58 38.54 -15.36
C CYS A 11 5.66 37.99 -16.32
N LEU A 12 6.73 38.75 -16.58
CA LEU A 12 7.84 38.30 -17.42
C LEU A 12 8.65 37.18 -16.78
N SER A 13 8.85 37.21 -15.45
CA SER A 13 9.53 36.13 -14.73
C SER A 13 8.71 34.83 -14.70
N LEU A 14 7.38 34.94 -14.63
CA LEU A 14 6.47 33.79 -14.66
C LEU A 14 6.38 33.15 -16.04
N SER A 15 6.54 33.91 -17.13
CA SER A 15 6.58 33.33 -18.48
C SER A 15 7.83 32.49 -18.74
N VAL A 16 8.96 32.78 -18.08
CA VAL A 16 10.20 31.98 -18.20
C VAL A 16 10.07 30.67 -17.42
N LEU A 17 9.37 30.67 -16.28
CA LEU A 17 9.09 29.47 -15.48
C LEU A 17 8.01 28.55 -16.08
N ALA A 18 7.27 29.01 -17.10
CA ALA A 18 6.25 28.24 -17.79
C ALA A 18 6.82 27.24 -18.81
N GLN A 19 8.12 27.28 -19.11
CA GLN A 19 8.78 26.35 -20.05
C GLN A 19 9.25 25.03 -19.41
N GLU A 20 9.26 24.91 -18.08
CA GLU A 20 9.61 23.65 -17.41
C GLU A 20 8.34 22.84 -17.02
N GLN A 21 8.10 21.73 -17.71
CA GLN A 21 6.95 20.82 -17.50
C GLN A 21 6.80 20.31 -16.06
N LEU A 22 7.86 20.30 -15.25
CA LEU A 22 7.84 19.79 -13.86
C LEU A 22 7.33 20.80 -12.83
N LEU A 23 7.45 22.10 -13.09
CA LEU A 23 7.02 23.15 -12.16
C LEU A 23 5.59 23.63 -12.42
N GLU A 24 5.07 23.39 -13.62
CA GLU A 24 3.76 23.83 -14.09
C GLU A 24 2.60 23.64 -13.08
N PRO A 25 2.45 22.51 -12.38
CA PRO A 25 1.29 22.29 -11.53
C PRO A 25 1.31 23.15 -10.25
N ALA A 26 2.47 23.30 -9.63
CA ALA A 26 2.58 23.85 -8.28
C ALA A 26 2.48 25.39 -8.26
N TRP A 27 3.14 26.08 -9.20
CA TRP A 27 3.06 27.55 -9.26
C TRP A 27 1.76 28.04 -9.88
N LYS A 28 1.19 27.32 -10.87
CA LYS A 28 -0.12 27.67 -11.43
C LYS A 28 -1.23 27.54 -10.40
N THR A 29 -1.15 26.54 -9.51
CA THR A 29 -2.13 26.38 -8.42
C THR A 29 -2.04 27.54 -7.42
N LYS A 30 -0.83 27.85 -6.92
CA LYS A 30 -0.62 29.00 -6.03
C LYS A 30 -0.97 30.34 -6.67
N GLY A 31 -0.66 30.49 -7.96
CA GLY A 31 -1.00 31.68 -8.76
C GLY A 31 -2.51 31.83 -8.96
N ARG A 32 -3.23 30.73 -9.20
CA ARG A 32 -4.69 30.68 -9.33
C ARG A 32 -5.38 31.00 -8.01
N ASP A 33 -4.91 30.46 -6.88
CA ASP A 33 -5.46 30.76 -5.56
C ASP A 33 -5.27 32.23 -5.20
N PHE A 34 -4.09 32.77 -5.48
CA PHE A 34 -3.82 34.19 -5.30
C PHE A 34 -4.70 35.05 -6.22
N PHE A 35 -4.77 34.79 -7.53
CA PHE A 35 -5.54 35.60 -8.47
C PHE A 35 -7.05 35.50 -8.29
N SER A 36 -7.57 34.31 -7.98
CA SER A 36 -9.00 34.10 -7.74
C SER A 36 -9.49 34.90 -6.54
N SER A 37 -8.65 35.09 -5.50
CA SER A 37 -8.98 35.92 -4.34
C SER A 37 -9.13 37.41 -4.67
N PHE A 38 -8.48 37.89 -5.74
CA PHE A 38 -8.50 39.31 -6.12
C PHE A 38 -9.44 39.64 -7.28
N VAL A 39 -9.63 38.72 -8.23
CA VAL A 39 -10.31 39.02 -9.51
C VAL A 39 -11.41 38.04 -9.87
N GLY A 40 -11.71 37.09 -8.99
CA GLY A 40 -12.74 36.07 -9.19
C GLY A 40 -12.29 34.89 -10.05
N THR A 41 -13.01 33.78 -9.91
CA THR A 41 -12.68 32.47 -10.52
C THR A 41 -12.65 32.53 -12.05
N ASN A 42 -13.60 33.23 -12.68
CA ASN A 42 -13.69 33.33 -14.14
C ASN A 42 -12.44 33.95 -14.80
N MET A 43 -11.84 34.97 -14.20
CA MET A 43 -10.64 35.61 -14.79
C MET A 43 -9.38 34.79 -14.50
N SER A 44 -9.35 34.14 -13.35
CA SER A 44 -8.27 33.23 -12.97
C SER A 44 -8.22 31.99 -13.87
N GLU A 45 -9.36 31.42 -14.24
CA GLU A 45 -9.45 30.30 -15.18
C GLU A 45 -9.04 30.69 -16.60
N LYS A 46 -9.31 31.93 -17.01
CA LYS A 46 -8.91 32.45 -18.33
C LYS A 46 -7.39 32.67 -18.44
N MET A 47 -6.72 33.02 -17.34
CA MET A 47 -5.27 33.28 -17.29
C MET A 47 -4.43 32.03 -17.01
N PHE A 48 -4.88 31.16 -16.10
CA PHE A 48 -4.10 29.99 -15.66
C PHE A 48 -4.64 28.66 -16.20
N GLY A 49 -5.67 28.71 -17.05
CA GLY A 49 -6.42 27.54 -17.50
C GLY A 49 -7.40 27.01 -16.44
N PRO A 50 -8.32 26.13 -16.84
CA PRO A 50 -9.24 25.48 -15.91
C PRO A 50 -8.47 24.79 -14.79
N VAL A 51 -9.08 24.70 -13.60
CA VAL A 51 -8.52 23.92 -12.50
C VAL A 51 -8.21 22.53 -13.05
N PRO A 52 -6.96 22.03 -12.94
CA PRO A 52 -6.64 20.67 -13.32
C PRO A 52 -7.58 19.79 -12.51
N GLN A 53 -8.59 19.23 -13.18
CA GLN A 53 -9.35 18.15 -12.57
C GLN A 53 -8.32 17.05 -12.39
N PRO A 54 -8.16 16.47 -11.18
CA PRO A 54 -7.30 15.32 -11.02
C PRO A 54 -7.76 14.33 -12.08
N GLU A 55 -6.86 13.98 -13.02
CA GLU A 55 -7.17 12.97 -14.01
C GLU A 55 -7.68 11.77 -13.21
N VAL A 56 -8.95 11.41 -13.44
CA VAL A 56 -9.50 10.19 -12.87
C VAL A 56 -8.81 9.08 -13.63
N VAL A 57 -7.60 8.73 -13.19
CA VAL A 57 -6.88 7.57 -13.70
C VAL A 57 -7.86 6.42 -13.54
N GLU A 58 -8.35 5.89 -14.65
CA GLU A 58 -9.30 4.79 -14.64
C GLU A 58 -8.56 3.56 -14.11
N VAL A 59 -8.61 3.37 -12.80
CA VAL A 59 -7.86 2.35 -12.08
C VAL A 59 -8.43 0.97 -12.42
N LYS A 60 -7.91 0.35 -13.47
CA LYS A 60 -8.29 -1.00 -13.90
C LYS A 60 -7.64 -2.01 -12.95
N LEU A 61 -8.45 -2.78 -12.24
CA LEU A 61 -8.00 -3.98 -11.56
C LEU A 61 -7.78 -5.10 -12.58
N PRO A 62 -6.81 -5.99 -12.37
CA PRO A 62 -6.69 -7.19 -13.18
C PRO A 62 -7.88 -8.12 -12.92
N VAL A 63 -8.06 -9.11 -13.79
CA VAL A 63 -9.13 -10.10 -13.64
C VAL A 63 -8.93 -10.89 -12.33
N ILE A 64 -9.93 -10.87 -11.45
CA ILE A 64 -9.91 -11.64 -10.20
C ILE A 64 -10.40 -13.08 -10.51
N PRO A 65 -9.61 -14.12 -10.20
CA PRO A 65 -9.99 -15.51 -10.42
C PRO A 65 -11.20 -15.90 -9.57
N LYS A 66 -12.08 -16.75 -10.13
CA LYS A 66 -13.28 -17.25 -9.41
C LYS A 66 -12.94 -18.27 -8.32
N GLN A 67 -11.81 -18.96 -8.41
CA GLN A 67 -11.31 -19.92 -7.43
C GLN A 67 -9.79 -19.77 -7.33
N VAL A 68 -9.30 -19.48 -6.12
CA VAL A 68 -7.88 -19.19 -5.88
C VAL A 68 -7.09 -20.44 -5.46
N LYS A 69 -7.75 -21.42 -4.80
CA LYS A 69 -7.11 -22.68 -4.38
C LYS A 69 -8.00 -23.89 -4.67
N LYS A 70 -7.46 -24.85 -5.42
CA LYS A 70 -7.90 -26.25 -5.41
C LYS A 70 -6.87 -27.05 -4.63
N SER A 71 -7.30 -27.82 -3.64
CA SER A 71 -6.41 -28.59 -2.75
C SER A 71 -5.57 -29.66 -3.48
N THR A 72 -5.81 -29.87 -4.78
CA THR A 72 -5.14 -30.86 -5.64
C THR A 72 -4.24 -30.24 -6.69
N ASP A 73 -4.05 -28.91 -6.68
CA ASP A 73 -3.30 -28.22 -7.72
C ASP A 73 -1.80 -28.19 -7.40
N VAL A 74 -1.00 -28.85 -8.24
CA VAL A 74 0.46 -28.92 -8.15
C VAL A 74 1.16 -27.84 -8.98
N THR A 75 0.43 -26.94 -9.65
CA THR A 75 1.02 -25.85 -10.44
C THR A 75 1.84 -24.87 -9.59
N ASN A 76 1.67 -24.87 -8.27
CA ASN A 76 2.48 -24.11 -7.30
C ASN A 76 4.00 -24.39 -7.34
N TYR A 77 4.43 -25.49 -7.97
CA TYR A 77 5.86 -25.79 -8.15
C TYR A 77 6.50 -25.05 -9.35
N THR A 78 5.71 -24.38 -10.21
CA THR A 78 6.22 -23.66 -11.39
C THR A 78 6.02 -22.16 -11.22
N LYS A 79 6.71 -21.56 -10.25
CA LYS A 79 6.63 -20.10 -10.01
C LYS A 79 7.37 -19.35 -11.11
N LEU A 80 6.77 -18.28 -11.61
CA LEU A 80 7.44 -17.37 -12.54
C LEU A 80 8.61 -16.71 -11.80
N THR A 81 9.81 -16.84 -12.37
CA THR A 81 11.00 -16.22 -11.81
C THR A 81 11.18 -14.82 -12.38
N LYS A 82 11.54 -13.88 -11.52
CA LYS A 82 11.91 -12.53 -11.92
C LYS A 82 13.40 -12.47 -12.21
N GLU A 83 13.80 -11.59 -13.13
CA GLU A 83 15.20 -11.24 -13.27
C GLU A 83 15.76 -10.65 -11.98
N ALA A 84 17.09 -10.74 -11.82
CA ALA A 84 17.76 -10.30 -10.62
C ALA A 84 17.50 -8.82 -10.33
N THR A 85 16.76 -8.58 -9.24
CA THR A 85 16.34 -7.24 -8.80
C THR A 85 17.51 -6.43 -8.21
N GLU A 86 17.33 -5.12 -8.03
CA GLU A 86 18.33 -4.29 -7.35
C GLU A 86 18.58 -4.77 -5.92
N TYR A 87 17.54 -5.28 -5.24
CA TYR A 87 17.68 -5.86 -3.91
C TYR A 87 18.64 -7.06 -3.90
N GLU A 88 18.56 -7.93 -4.90
CA GLU A 88 19.42 -9.11 -4.99
C GLU A 88 20.89 -8.76 -5.21
N ARG A 89 21.18 -7.58 -5.77
CA ARG A 89 22.53 -7.06 -5.96
C ARG A 89 23.14 -6.42 -4.71
N LEU A 90 22.34 -6.21 -3.66
CA LEU A 90 22.82 -5.61 -2.41
C LEU A 90 23.80 -6.55 -1.66
N PRO A 91 24.77 -5.98 -0.93
CA PRO A 91 25.60 -6.74 0.00
C PRO A 91 24.76 -7.46 1.06
N ALA A 92 25.22 -8.63 1.52
CA ALA A 92 24.51 -9.43 2.52
C ALA A 92 24.23 -8.66 3.82
N THR A 93 25.18 -7.84 4.28
CA THR A 93 25.00 -6.97 5.45
C THR A 93 23.83 -6.01 5.29
N ARG A 94 23.69 -5.40 4.11
CA ARG A 94 22.60 -4.46 3.82
C ARG A 94 21.25 -5.15 3.69
N LYS A 95 21.21 -6.35 3.09
CA LYS A 95 20.00 -7.20 3.06
C LYS A 95 19.54 -7.54 4.48
N ARG A 96 20.48 -7.98 5.33
CA ARG A 96 20.22 -8.30 6.74
C ARG A 96 19.62 -7.12 7.52
N GLU A 97 20.09 -5.89 7.27
CA GLU A 97 19.52 -4.68 7.88
C GLU A 97 18.06 -4.44 7.46
N PHE A 98 17.73 -4.67 6.18
CA PHE A 98 16.36 -4.55 5.69
C PHE A 98 15.46 -5.65 6.27
N ASP A 99 15.95 -6.88 6.32
CA ASP A 99 15.23 -8.01 6.91
C ASP A 99 14.99 -7.80 8.41
N TYR A 100 15.96 -7.28 9.15
CA TYR A 100 15.78 -6.91 10.56
C TYR A 100 14.67 -5.85 10.75
N LYS A 101 14.67 -4.79 9.93
CA LYS A 101 13.62 -3.74 9.99
C LYS A 101 12.25 -4.31 9.64
N PHE A 102 12.19 -5.16 8.62
CA PHE A 102 10.97 -5.87 8.25
C PHE A 102 10.43 -6.70 9.42
N LEU A 103 11.27 -7.51 10.08
CA LEU A 103 10.85 -8.35 11.21
C LEU A 103 10.31 -7.51 12.37
N LYS A 104 11.00 -6.43 12.74
CA LYS A 104 10.49 -5.51 13.79
C LYS A 104 9.11 -4.96 13.45
N GLU A 105 8.94 -4.50 12.22
CA GLU A 105 7.66 -3.96 11.79
C GLU A 105 6.58 -5.04 11.72
N LEU A 106 6.92 -6.25 11.24
CA LEU A 106 6.02 -7.38 11.14
C LEU A 106 5.42 -7.75 12.50
N PHE A 107 6.25 -7.91 13.53
CA PHE A 107 5.78 -8.18 14.90
C PHE A 107 4.85 -7.07 15.40
N GLN A 108 5.25 -5.81 15.19
CA GLN A 108 4.47 -4.66 15.63
C GLN A 108 3.08 -4.63 15.00
N VAL A 109 2.95 -4.89 13.69
CA VAL A 109 1.65 -4.81 13.01
C VAL A 109 0.82 -6.08 13.16
N THR A 110 1.45 -7.25 13.30
CA THR A 110 0.74 -8.53 13.49
C THR A 110 0.23 -8.66 14.92
N ARG A 111 1.12 -8.56 15.91
CA ARG A 111 0.84 -8.82 17.34
C ARG A 111 0.55 -7.59 18.18
N LYS A 112 0.72 -6.38 17.62
CA LYS A 112 0.62 -5.11 18.37
C LYS A 112 1.64 -5.04 19.54
N SER A 113 2.75 -5.76 19.43
CA SER A 113 3.83 -5.81 20.42
C SER A 113 5.20 -5.72 19.78
N GLU A 114 6.18 -5.25 20.55
CA GLU A 114 7.57 -5.28 20.12
C GLU A 114 8.09 -6.72 20.08
N ALA A 115 8.92 -7.00 19.08
CA ALA A 115 9.62 -8.28 18.99
C ALA A 115 10.69 -8.38 20.07
N LYS A 116 10.85 -9.56 20.66
CA LYS A 116 12.00 -9.85 21.52
C LYS A 116 13.25 -10.03 20.66
N ASP A 117 14.41 -9.69 21.20
CA ASP A 117 15.67 -9.84 20.48
C ASP A 117 15.96 -11.30 20.11
N GLU A 118 15.55 -12.26 20.94
CA GLU A 118 15.69 -13.69 20.63
C GLU A 118 14.82 -14.11 19.44
N ASP A 119 13.59 -13.60 19.36
CA ASP A 119 12.68 -13.86 18.25
C ASP A 119 13.24 -13.27 16.95
N LEU A 120 13.73 -12.02 17.00
CA LEU A 120 14.35 -11.36 15.85
C LEU A 120 15.57 -12.12 15.35
N ALA A 121 16.45 -12.58 16.25
CA ALA A 121 17.63 -13.34 15.87
C ALA A 121 17.25 -14.67 15.19
N THR A 122 16.26 -15.37 15.73
CA THR A 122 15.75 -16.64 15.18
C THR A 122 15.22 -16.45 13.77
N TRP A 123 14.29 -15.52 13.58
CA TRP A 123 13.67 -15.28 12.28
C TRP A 123 14.64 -14.69 11.24
N LEU A 124 15.62 -13.90 11.69
CA LEU A 124 16.65 -13.39 10.80
C LEU A 124 17.54 -14.52 10.26
N ASN A 125 17.91 -15.47 11.12
CA ASN A 125 18.64 -16.67 10.69
C ASN A 125 17.81 -17.52 9.72
N THR A 126 16.49 -17.60 9.92
CA THR A 126 15.58 -18.27 8.97
C THR A 126 15.60 -17.58 7.60
N LEU A 127 15.59 -16.24 7.54
CA LEU A 127 15.72 -15.50 6.28
C LEU A 127 17.09 -15.72 5.61
N ASP A 128 18.18 -15.72 6.39
CA ASP A 128 19.52 -16.00 5.87
C ASP A 128 19.64 -17.40 5.24
N GLN A 129 18.89 -18.37 5.78
CA GLN A 129 18.84 -19.75 5.29
C GLN A 129 17.89 -19.95 4.10
N GLY A 130 17.30 -18.87 3.57
CA GLY A 130 16.40 -18.92 2.42
C GLY A 130 14.91 -19.06 2.77
N GLY A 131 14.54 -18.85 4.04
CA GLY A 131 13.14 -18.70 4.44
C GLY A 131 12.49 -17.50 3.76
N SER A 132 11.17 -17.56 3.58
CA SER A 132 10.41 -16.52 2.91
C SER A 132 9.76 -15.56 3.91
N ARG A 133 9.63 -14.28 3.55
CA ARG A 133 8.96 -13.29 4.40
C ARG A 133 7.49 -13.63 4.65
N GLU A 134 6.84 -14.17 3.62
CA GLU A 134 5.48 -14.72 3.71
C GLU A 134 5.40 -15.91 4.68
N GLY A 135 6.35 -16.84 4.60
CA GLY A 135 6.39 -18.02 5.46
C GLY A 135 6.60 -17.66 6.93
N ILE A 136 7.41 -16.64 7.21
CA ILE A 136 7.56 -16.11 8.58
C ILE A 136 6.24 -15.51 9.07
N TYR A 137 5.56 -14.69 8.27
CA TYR A 137 4.24 -14.18 8.63
C TYR A 137 3.26 -15.32 8.94
N GLN A 138 3.18 -16.34 8.07
CA GLN A 138 2.32 -17.50 8.27
C GLN A 138 2.66 -18.23 9.58
N ALA A 139 3.94 -18.44 9.88
CA ALA A 139 4.35 -19.04 11.13
C ALA A 139 3.94 -18.19 12.34
N LEU A 140 4.05 -16.85 12.25
CA LEU A 140 3.66 -15.94 13.33
C LEU A 140 2.16 -15.91 13.61
N VAL A 141 1.30 -16.11 12.61
CA VAL A 141 -0.16 -16.05 12.78
C VAL A 141 -0.80 -17.41 13.05
N LEU A 142 -0.02 -18.49 12.95
CA LEU A 142 -0.43 -19.87 13.26
C LEU A 142 0.13 -20.39 14.58
N ASP A 143 0.98 -19.61 15.26
CA ASP A 143 1.56 -20.03 16.54
C ASP A 143 0.61 -19.83 17.72
N GLU A 144 1.01 -20.39 18.87
CA GLU A 144 0.22 -20.34 20.10
C GLU A 144 0.04 -18.90 20.62
N VAL A 145 1.02 -18.02 20.38
CA VAL A 145 0.95 -16.62 20.79
C VAL A 145 -0.17 -15.90 20.03
N TYR A 146 -0.25 -16.08 18.72
CA TYR A 146 -1.32 -15.47 17.92
C TYR A 146 -2.67 -16.15 18.18
N ALA A 147 -2.70 -17.46 18.38
CA ALA A 147 -3.91 -18.16 18.80
C ALA A 147 -4.47 -17.62 20.12
N ALA A 148 -3.60 -17.25 21.08
CA ALA A 148 -4.05 -16.58 22.30
C ALA A 148 -4.70 -15.22 22.03
N LEU A 149 -4.17 -14.44 21.08
CA LEU A 149 -4.76 -13.16 20.65
C LEU A 149 -6.13 -13.36 19.97
N GLU A 150 -6.29 -14.41 19.18
CA GLU A 150 -7.57 -14.76 18.54
C GLU A 150 -8.66 -15.16 19.55
N ASN A 151 -8.26 -15.68 20.72
CA ASN A 151 -9.18 -16.06 21.79
C ASN A 151 -9.53 -14.90 22.74
N MET A 152 -8.93 -13.72 22.58
CA MET A 152 -9.31 -12.53 23.36
C MET A 152 -10.69 -12.00 22.94
N GLU A 153 -11.40 -11.33 23.85
CA GLU A 153 -12.68 -10.69 23.54
C GLU A 153 -12.50 -9.31 22.86
N GLU A 154 -11.57 -9.18 21.91
CA GLU A 154 -11.35 -7.94 21.14
C GLU A 154 -12.15 -7.99 19.82
N LYS A 155 -13.27 -7.25 19.79
CA LYS A 155 -14.14 -7.17 18.61
C LYS A 155 -13.66 -6.10 17.62
N PRO A 156 -13.82 -6.33 16.31
CA PRO A 156 -13.55 -5.31 15.30
C PRO A 156 -14.47 -4.09 15.43
N SER A 157 -13.89 -2.90 15.30
CA SER A 157 -14.59 -1.62 15.16
C SER A 157 -15.44 -1.55 13.88
N ASN A 158 -16.43 -0.66 13.84
CA ASN A 158 -17.28 -0.47 12.66
C ASN A 158 -16.47 0.01 11.45
N GLN A 159 -15.55 0.95 11.64
CA GLN A 159 -14.61 1.41 10.61
C GLN A 159 -13.78 0.27 10.02
N LEU A 160 -13.23 -0.60 10.88
CA LEU A 160 -12.47 -1.76 10.42
C LEU A 160 -13.36 -2.74 9.64
N LEU A 161 -14.58 -3.00 10.12
CA LEU A 161 -15.53 -3.85 9.40
C LEU A 161 -15.88 -3.28 8.02
N ASP A 162 -16.11 -1.97 7.92
CA ASP A 162 -16.41 -1.30 6.64
C ASP A 162 -15.21 -1.38 5.69
N PHE A 163 -13.99 -1.20 6.21
CA PHE A 163 -12.77 -1.45 5.45
C PHE A 163 -12.67 -2.89 4.97
N SER A 164 -12.95 -3.88 5.84
CA SER A 164 -12.90 -5.30 5.48
C SER A 164 -13.91 -5.66 4.39
N VAL A 165 -15.13 -5.13 4.45
CA VAL A 165 -16.15 -5.32 3.39
C VAL A 165 -15.70 -4.69 2.08
N LYS A 166 -15.19 -3.44 2.12
CA LYS A 166 -14.68 -2.75 0.93
C LYS A 166 -13.51 -3.52 0.31
N LEU A 167 -12.55 -3.96 1.12
CA LEU A 167 -11.39 -4.74 0.69
C LEU A 167 -11.83 -6.04 0.02
N SER A 168 -12.73 -6.80 0.65
CA SER A 168 -13.15 -8.10 0.15
C SER A 168 -13.97 -8.01 -1.14
N GLN A 169 -14.86 -7.03 -1.23
CA GLN A 169 -15.66 -6.79 -2.43
C GLN A 169 -14.78 -6.32 -3.60
N ARG A 170 -13.89 -5.36 -3.34
CA ARG A 170 -13.08 -4.72 -4.39
C ARG A 170 -11.94 -5.60 -4.87
N PHE A 171 -11.19 -6.22 -3.96
CA PHE A 171 -9.91 -6.88 -4.28
C PHE A 171 -9.99 -8.40 -4.33
N PHE A 172 -10.96 -9.02 -3.65
CA PHE A 172 -11.10 -10.48 -3.63
C PHE A 172 -12.32 -10.97 -4.42
N ASN A 173 -13.19 -10.06 -4.88
CA ASN A 173 -14.49 -10.39 -5.48
C ASN A 173 -15.32 -11.33 -4.58
N GLN A 174 -15.20 -11.16 -3.27
CA GLN A 174 -15.87 -11.94 -2.23
C GLN A 174 -16.61 -10.97 -1.31
N PRO A 175 -17.85 -10.57 -1.67
CA PRO A 175 -18.60 -9.64 -0.83
C PRO A 175 -19.00 -10.33 0.47
N TYR A 176 -18.48 -9.84 1.59
CA TYR A 176 -18.94 -10.23 2.92
C TYR A 176 -20.00 -9.26 3.41
N LYS A 177 -20.91 -9.76 4.24
CA LYS A 177 -21.84 -8.90 4.99
C LYS A 177 -21.18 -8.47 6.29
N LYS A 178 -21.37 -7.22 6.71
CA LYS A 178 -20.80 -6.69 7.95
C LYS A 178 -21.18 -7.55 9.16
N GLU A 179 -22.43 -8.02 9.20
CA GLU A 179 -22.98 -8.85 10.26
C GLU A 179 -22.29 -10.23 10.35
N SER A 180 -21.72 -10.72 9.25
CA SER A 180 -20.98 -11.98 9.22
C SER A 180 -19.55 -11.86 9.75
N LEU A 181 -18.99 -10.64 9.74
CA LEU A 181 -17.64 -10.36 10.22
C LEU A 181 -17.64 -9.88 11.69
N MET A 182 -18.73 -9.27 12.15
CA MET A 182 -18.88 -8.74 13.50
C MET A 182 -18.63 -9.78 14.64
N PRO A 183 -19.00 -11.06 14.51
CA PRO A 183 -18.73 -12.06 15.55
C PRO A 183 -17.26 -12.48 15.63
N LEU A 184 -16.44 -12.16 14.63
CA LEU A 184 -15.03 -12.55 14.61
C LEU A 184 -14.21 -11.73 15.61
N ASN A 185 -13.13 -12.31 16.11
CA ASN A 185 -12.09 -11.57 16.81
C ASN A 185 -11.28 -10.70 15.81
N LEU A 186 -10.78 -9.55 16.29
CA LEU A 186 -9.94 -8.62 15.53
C LEU A 186 -8.76 -9.30 14.81
N PHE A 187 -7.98 -10.11 15.52
CA PHE A 187 -6.81 -10.80 15.02
C PHE A 187 -7.18 -11.88 14.00
N SER A 188 -8.30 -12.57 14.20
CA SER A 188 -8.83 -13.51 13.20
C SER A 188 -9.21 -12.78 11.92
N LEU A 189 -9.91 -11.65 12.02
CA LEU A 189 -10.28 -10.85 10.85
C LEU A 189 -9.04 -10.34 10.10
N LYS A 190 -8.01 -9.85 10.82
CA LYS A 190 -6.72 -9.44 10.23
C LYS A 190 -6.03 -10.57 9.47
N ARG A 191 -5.96 -11.75 10.09
CA ARG A 191 -5.35 -12.94 9.49
C ARG A 191 -6.08 -13.37 8.23
N ILE A 192 -7.42 -13.51 8.31
CA ILE A 192 -8.27 -13.91 7.17
C ILE A 192 -8.09 -12.96 5.99
N MET A 193 -8.18 -11.64 6.20
CA MET A 193 -8.07 -10.66 5.11
C MET A 193 -6.69 -10.67 4.46
N THR A 194 -5.64 -10.81 5.26
CA THR A 194 -4.26 -10.86 4.76
C THR A 194 -3.97 -12.17 4.03
N GLU A 195 -4.42 -13.32 4.55
CA GLU A 195 -4.28 -14.62 3.86
C GLU A 195 -5.01 -14.63 2.51
N LYS A 196 -6.22 -14.05 2.43
CA LYS A 196 -6.93 -13.92 1.14
C LYS A 196 -6.17 -13.07 0.12
N ALA A 197 -5.52 -12.00 0.56
CA ALA A 197 -4.64 -11.21 -0.29
C ALA A 197 -3.44 -12.03 -0.79
N LEU A 198 -2.77 -12.77 0.11
CA LEU A 198 -1.62 -13.61 -0.24
C LEU A 198 -1.99 -14.75 -1.19
N ASP A 199 -3.12 -15.41 -0.98
CA ASP A 199 -3.65 -16.45 -1.87
C ASP A 199 -3.84 -15.89 -3.29
N LEU A 200 -4.43 -14.70 -3.42
CA LEU A 200 -4.64 -14.06 -4.71
C LEU A 200 -3.33 -13.66 -5.38
N MET A 201 -2.38 -13.14 -4.60
CA MET A 201 -1.04 -12.83 -5.11
C MET A 201 -0.29 -14.08 -5.57
N GLU A 202 -0.41 -15.21 -4.86
CA GLU A 202 0.16 -16.49 -5.26
C GLU A 202 -0.43 -16.94 -6.61
N HIS A 203 -1.75 -16.80 -6.78
CA HIS A 203 -2.37 -17.10 -8.08
C HIS A 203 -1.78 -16.25 -9.21
N TYR A 204 -1.60 -14.94 -9.01
CA TYR A 204 -0.97 -14.09 -10.02
C TYR A 204 0.52 -14.39 -10.22
N GLU A 205 1.25 -14.74 -9.16
CA GLU A 205 2.66 -15.15 -9.24
C GLU A 205 2.87 -16.36 -10.16
N VAL A 206 1.93 -17.31 -10.16
CA VAL A 206 1.99 -18.50 -11.02
C VAL A 206 1.51 -18.19 -12.45
N ASN A 207 0.51 -17.33 -12.61
CA ASN A 207 -0.20 -17.18 -13.90
C ASN A 207 0.20 -15.93 -14.70
N ASN A 208 0.40 -14.79 -14.05
CA ASN A 208 0.71 -13.52 -14.70
C ASN A 208 1.29 -12.48 -13.72
N LEU A 209 2.59 -12.22 -13.79
CA LEU A 209 3.27 -11.24 -12.94
C LEU A 209 2.77 -9.79 -13.14
N ASP A 210 2.36 -9.40 -14.35
CA ASP A 210 1.80 -8.07 -14.58
C ASP A 210 0.49 -7.86 -13.83
N HIS A 211 -0.33 -8.91 -13.71
CA HIS A 211 -1.53 -8.85 -12.86
C HIS A 211 -1.16 -8.68 -11.38
N LEU A 212 -0.11 -9.35 -10.90
CA LEU A 212 0.37 -9.14 -9.52
C LEU A 212 0.78 -7.67 -9.31
N TYR A 213 1.56 -7.10 -10.23
CA TYR A 213 2.02 -5.72 -10.12
C TYR A 213 0.89 -4.71 -10.20
N GLN A 214 -0.05 -4.91 -11.13
CA GLN A 214 -1.23 -4.07 -11.26
C GLN A 214 -2.11 -4.16 -10.01
N TRP A 215 -2.39 -5.37 -9.51
CA TRP A 215 -3.19 -5.56 -8.30
C TRP A 215 -2.56 -4.87 -7.09
N TYR A 216 -1.24 -5.06 -6.88
CA TYR A 216 -0.51 -4.39 -5.81
C TYR A 216 -0.57 -2.86 -5.94
N ALA A 217 -0.41 -2.34 -7.17
CA ALA A 217 -0.40 -0.91 -7.41
C ALA A 217 -1.75 -0.28 -7.07
N VAL A 218 -2.86 -0.92 -7.50
CA VAL A 218 -4.22 -0.45 -7.19
C VAL A 218 -4.47 -0.49 -5.69
N LEU A 219 -4.13 -1.60 -5.01
CA LEU A 219 -4.28 -1.70 -3.57
C LEU A 219 -3.49 -0.59 -2.87
N SER A 220 -2.22 -0.42 -3.23
CA SER A 220 -1.33 0.54 -2.61
C SER A 220 -1.78 1.99 -2.82
N PHE A 221 -2.23 2.32 -4.03
CA PHE A 221 -2.79 3.62 -4.37
C PHE A 221 -4.06 3.92 -3.57
N GLU A 222 -5.02 2.98 -3.52
CA GLU A 222 -6.27 3.18 -2.78
C GLU A 222 -5.99 3.31 -1.27
N LEU A 223 -5.05 2.52 -0.72
CA LEU A 223 -4.66 2.64 0.68
C LEU A 223 -3.93 3.95 0.99
N ALA A 224 -3.06 4.42 0.10
CA ALA A 224 -2.39 5.70 0.25
C ALA A 224 -3.39 6.86 0.21
N ARG A 225 -4.33 6.84 -0.74
CA ARG A 225 -5.36 7.87 -0.88
C ARG A 225 -6.30 7.94 0.32
N ASP A 226 -6.79 6.79 0.77
CA ASP A 226 -7.87 6.74 1.77
C ASP A 226 -7.34 6.64 3.22
N TYR A 227 -6.11 6.13 3.42
CA TYR A 227 -5.56 5.79 4.73
C TYR A 227 -4.10 6.22 4.94
N ALA A 228 -3.57 7.19 4.18
CA ALA A 228 -2.19 7.68 4.32
C ALA A 228 -1.72 7.92 5.77
N PRO A 229 -2.51 8.58 6.66
CA PRO A 229 -2.08 8.82 8.05
C PRO A 229 -1.80 7.55 8.86
N LEU A 230 -2.37 6.40 8.46
CA LEU A 230 -2.17 5.10 9.12
C LEU A 230 -0.91 4.37 8.61
N LEU A 231 -0.27 4.89 7.56
CA LEU A 231 0.92 4.31 6.94
C LEU A 231 2.16 5.11 7.36
N LYS A 232 3.20 4.47 7.89
CA LYS A 232 4.36 5.16 8.48
C LYS A 232 5.37 5.74 7.49
N SER A 233 5.41 5.24 6.25
CA SER A 233 6.48 5.54 5.29
C SER A 233 5.98 6.42 4.15
N PRO A 234 6.75 7.45 3.71
CA PRO A 234 6.40 8.28 2.55
C PRO A 234 6.16 7.46 1.28
N ILE A 235 6.90 6.36 1.08
CA ILE A 235 6.72 5.45 -0.06
C ILE A 235 5.33 4.82 -0.04
N ARG A 236 4.82 4.45 1.15
CA ARG A 236 3.50 3.84 1.29
C ARG A 236 2.37 4.86 1.16
N GLN A 237 2.67 6.13 1.43
CA GLN A 237 1.74 7.26 1.32
C GLN A 237 1.72 7.89 -0.08
N ASP A 238 2.56 7.44 -1.01
CA ASP A 238 2.60 8.02 -2.35
C ASP A 238 1.23 7.85 -3.05
N PRO A 239 0.60 8.94 -3.52
CA PRO A 239 -0.75 8.88 -4.08
C PRO A 239 -0.76 8.51 -5.57
N ARG A 240 0.36 8.08 -6.18
CA ARG A 240 0.43 7.80 -7.62
C ARG A 240 0.37 6.29 -7.89
N LEU A 241 -0.51 5.89 -8.80
CA LEU A 241 -0.67 4.48 -9.18
C LEU A 241 0.58 3.94 -9.87
N GLU A 242 1.14 4.72 -10.78
CA GLU A 242 2.30 4.39 -11.60
C GLU A 242 3.53 4.13 -10.71
N PHE A 243 3.70 4.97 -9.68
CA PHE A 243 4.78 4.81 -8.70
C PHE A 243 4.73 3.43 -8.03
N HIS A 244 3.56 3.00 -7.54
CA HIS A 244 3.44 1.68 -6.89
C HIS A 244 3.63 0.53 -7.87
N GLN A 245 3.23 0.71 -9.13
CA GLN A 245 3.43 -0.30 -10.17
C GLN A 245 4.91 -0.44 -10.54
N GLU A 246 5.61 0.68 -10.73
CA GLU A 246 7.05 0.71 -11.00
C GLU A 246 7.84 0.13 -9.82
N TRP A 247 7.45 0.50 -8.59
CA TRP A 247 8.04 -0.07 -7.38
C TRP A 247 7.85 -1.58 -7.30
N ALA A 248 6.66 -2.10 -7.60
CA ALA A 248 6.41 -3.55 -7.61
C ALA A 248 7.26 -4.24 -8.69
N LYS A 249 7.42 -3.60 -9.86
CA LYS A 249 8.27 -4.09 -10.95
C LYS A 249 9.76 -4.03 -10.63
N SER A 250 10.24 -3.24 -9.68
CA SER A 250 11.64 -3.23 -9.26
C SER A 250 11.95 -4.17 -8.08
N MET A 251 10.95 -4.58 -7.31
CA MET A 251 11.14 -5.35 -6.06
C MET A 251 10.98 -6.87 -6.20
N PRO A 252 11.67 -7.69 -5.38
CA PRO A 252 11.39 -9.13 -5.31
C PRO A 252 9.95 -9.42 -4.92
N ILE A 253 9.36 -10.51 -5.41
CA ILE A 253 7.96 -10.86 -5.11
C ILE A 253 7.70 -10.97 -3.60
N GLN A 254 8.64 -11.54 -2.86
CA GLN A 254 8.56 -11.64 -1.39
C GLN A 254 8.48 -10.27 -0.70
N HIS A 255 9.08 -9.23 -1.28
CA HIS A 255 8.99 -7.87 -0.75
C HIS A 255 7.61 -7.26 -1.01
N ILE A 256 7.06 -7.49 -2.19
CA ILE A 256 5.70 -7.06 -2.54
C ILE A 256 4.68 -7.70 -1.59
N LYS A 257 4.77 -9.03 -1.38
CA LYS A 257 3.92 -9.75 -0.42
C LYS A 257 4.08 -9.22 1.01
N SER A 258 5.32 -9.01 1.45
CA SER A 258 5.57 -8.43 2.78
C SER A 258 4.95 -7.05 2.95
N GLU A 259 5.00 -6.20 1.92
CA GLU A 259 4.37 -4.88 1.99
C GLU A 259 2.85 -4.95 2.04
N VAL A 260 2.23 -5.92 1.36
CA VAL A 260 0.78 -6.15 1.46
C VAL A 260 0.38 -6.57 2.88
N ILE A 261 1.14 -7.50 3.49
CA ILE A 261 0.95 -7.90 4.90
C ILE A 261 1.03 -6.67 5.81
N ILE A 262 2.10 -5.87 5.70
CA ILE A 262 2.30 -4.70 6.54
C ILE A 262 1.18 -3.67 6.35
N LYS A 263 0.82 -3.33 5.11
CA LYS A 263 -0.19 -2.32 4.80
C LYS A 263 -1.58 -2.72 5.31
N ILE A 264 -2.02 -3.96 5.07
CA ILE A 264 -3.33 -4.43 5.54
C ILE A 264 -3.38 -4.40 7.07
N HIS A 265 -2.38 -4.97 7.74
CA HIS A 265 -2.33 -4.96 9.20
C HIS A 265 -2.26 -3.55 9.79
N ALA A 266 -1.45 -2.65 9.20
CA ALA A 266 -1.30 -1.28 9.68
C ALA A 266 -2.61 -0.49 9.58
N VAL A 267 -3.31 -0.59 8.44
CA VAL A 267 -4.62 0.06 8.25
C VAL A 267 -5.65 -0.49 9.21
N MET A 268 -5.75 -1.82 9.35
CA MET A 268 -6.71 -2.44 10.28
C MET A 268 -6.43 -2.06 11.74
N ASN A 269 -5.16 -2.06 12.16
CA ASN A 269 -4.77 -1.59 13.50
C ASN A 269 -5.13 -0.12 13.71
N GLY A 270 -4.88 0.73 12.71
CA GLY A 270 -5.20 2.15 12.78
C GLY A 270 -6.69 2.40 12.91
N LEU A 271 -7.51 1.76 12.06
CA LEU A 271 -8.97 1.88 12.10
C LEU A 271 -9.56 1.37 13.42
N GLN A 272 -8.97 0.34 14.02
CA GLN A 272 -9.37 -0.14 15.35
C GLN A 272 -9.19 0.92 16.44
N LEU A 273 -8.19 1.80 16.33
CA LEU A 273 -7.90 2.83 17.33
C LEU A 273 -8.70 4.13 17.13
N LEU A 274 -9.33 4.31 15.96
CA LEU A 274 -10.09 5.52 15.62
C LEU A 274 -11.54 5.49 16.14
N GLU A 275 -12.02 4.35 16.66
CA GLU A 275 -13.28 4.26 17.38
C GLU A 275 -13.01 4.09 18.88
N PRO A 276 -13.42 5.05 19.73
CA PRO A 276 -13.31 4.93 21.18
C PRO A 276 -14.29 3.91 21.78
#